data_AF-A0A4Z1HMG4-F1
#
_entry.id   AF-A0A4Z1HMG4-F1
#
_cell.length_a   1.000
_cell.length_b   1.000
_cell.length_c   1.000
_cell.angle_alpha   90.00
_cell.angle_beta   90.00
_cell.angle_gamma   90.00
#
_symmetry.space_group_name_H-M   'P 1'
#
loop_
_entity.id
_entity.type
_entity.pdbx_description
1 polymer ?
#
loop_
_entity_poly.entity_id
_entity_poly.type
_entity_poly.pdbx_seq_one_letter_code
_entity_poly.pdbx_strand_id
1 'polypeptide(L)'
;MKTSSLASLMALNTITHAQTDTISMPIRLLYGPLSKVTTSVFVGSGNEEIGQSIEVVVDYGSADFWVFAPNATVNYGSQYLGFTGACNTSPAYYYHPDNVTLSNFTGSYSYGGNSKILEATHSINNTLYFSSSPAIPNVEIALISSGVVRQYVADGEPCPELFYDYGIMGLCPSTPYDNGPNLKTNLLNQGRISASVASMYFSPPPADASITTNFTGTLLLGALPPADSYSGKLIPVPITTPAGGSGYYISQPIITHANTSIPTDYPTETCLVDSGSLALTLPYAYNNTAFFTSTGFQDYENFIVYP
;
A
#
# COMPACT_ATOMS: atom_id res chain seq x y z
N MET A 1 -59.20 31.03 13.86
CA MET A 1 -58.13 32.02 14.16
C MET A 1 -57.07 31.32 14.98
N LYS A 2 -55.77 31.51 14.65
CA LYS A 2 -54.54 31.22 15.45
C LYS A 2 -54.42 29.79 16.04
N THR A 3 -53.52 28.90 15.60
CA THR A 3 -52.04 28.88 15.84
C THR A 3 -51.68 29.10 17.33
N SER A 4 -50.73 28.42 17.99
CA SER A 4 -49.70 27.42 17.64
C SER A 4 -48.98 27.03 18.95
N SER A 5 -48.32 25.88 19.17
CA SER A 5 -48.02 24.69 18.32
C SER A 5 -47.81 23.45 19.21
N LEU A 6 -47.45 22.30 18.63
CA LEU A 6 -46.68 21.24 19.31
C LEU A 6 -45.20 21.36 18.94
N ALA A 7 -44.32 21.34 19.94
CA ALA A 7 -42.87 21.29 19.71
C ALA A 7 -42.45 19.84 19.43
N SER A 8 -42.07 19.54 18.18
CA SER A 8 -41.37 18.28 17.89
C SER A 8 -39.98 18.33 18.49
N LEU A 9 -39.71 17.36 19.38
CA LEU A 9 -38.40 17.13 19.96
C LEU A 9 -37.47 16.53 18.90
N MET A 10 -36.73 17.35 18.16
CA MET A 10 -35.66 16.84 17.31
C MET A 10 -34.50 16.38 18.20
N ALA A 11 -34.30 15.06 18.26
CA ALA A 11 -33.10 14.47 18.83
C ALA A 11 -31.91 14.84 17.95
N LEU A 12 -31.06 15.76 18.43
CA LEU A 12 -29.75 15.97 17.83
C LEU A 12 -28.89 14.74 18.10
N ASN A 13 -28.67 13.91 17.08
CA ASN A 13 -27.49 13.05 17.04
C ASN A 13 -26.26 13.95 16.82
N THR A 14 -25.73 14.52 17.90
CA THR A 14 -24.40 15.14 17.90
C THR A 14 -23.35 14.06 17.73
N ILE A 15 -23.08 13.68 16.47
CA ILE A 15 -21.77 13.15 16.11
C ILE A 15 -20.79 14.31 16.28
N THR A 16 -20.17 14.40 17.45
CA THR A 16 -19.01 15.25 17.66
C THR A 16 -17.86 14.66 16.84
N HIS A 17 -17.80 15.01 15.56
CA HIS A 17 -16.58 14.85 14.77
C HIS A 17 -15.50 15.66 15.49
N ALA A 18 -14.63 14.96 16.22
CA ALA A 18 -13.29 15.46 16.45
C ALA A 18 -12.66 15.56 15.06
N GLN A 19 -12.64 16.76 14.49
CA GLN A 19 -11.90 17.06 13.28
C GLN A 19 -10.42 16.99 13.63
N THR A 20 -9.89 15.77 13.66
CA THR A 20 -8.46 15.52 13.77
C THR A 20 -7.85 15.87 12.43
N ASP A 21 -7.10 16.98 12.34
CA ASP A 21 -6.40 17.36 11.11
C ASP A 21 -5.36 16.32 10.64
N THR A 22 -5.13 15.28 11.47
CA THR A 22 -4.20 14.18 11.25
C THR A 22 -4.85 12.86 11.63
N ILE A 23 -4.69 11.85 10.78
CA ILE A 23 -5.01 10.45 11.09
C ILE A 23 -3.68 9.70 11.24
N SER A 24 -3.56 8.86 12.27
CA SER A 24 -2.39 8.01 12.52
C SER A 24 -2.75 6.53 12.40
N MET A 25 -1.87 5.73 11.79
CA MET A 25 -2.01 4.27 11.67
C MET A 25 -0.67 3.59 11.98
N PRO A 26 -0.65 2.48 12.72
CA PRO A 26 0.59 1.72 12.93
C PRO A 26 1.04 1.10 11.59
N ILE A 27 2.33 1.12 11.32
CA ILE A 27 2.96 0.43 10.18
C ILE A 27 4.11 -0.44 10.65
N ARG A 28 4.48 -1.41 9.83
CA ARG A 28 5.62 -2.29 10.05
C ARG A 28 6.37 -2.58 8.76
N LEU A 29 7.68 -2.82 8.88
CA LEU A 29 8.49 -3.40 7.82
C LEU A 29 8.98 -4.75 8.34
N LEU A 30 8.41 -5.81 7.77
CA LEU A 30 8.68 -7.19 8.20
C LEU A 30 9.97 -7.72 7.57
N TYR A 31 10.76 -8.49 8.33
CA TYR A 31 11.87 -9.24 7.73
C TYR A 31 11.35 -10.48 7.01
N GLY A 32 11.89 -10.76 5.82
CA GLY A 32 11.64 -12.00 5.07
C GLY A 32 11.32 -11.78 3.59
N PRO A 33 10.87 -12.84 2.89
CA PRO A 33 10.34 -12.70 1.53
C PRO A 33 9.11 -11.78 1.53
N LEU A 34 8.90 -11.07 0.43
CA LEU A 34 7.87 -10.03 0.30
C LEU A 34 7.94 -8.86 1.31
N SER A 35 9.12 -8.57 1.88
CA SER A 35 9.33 -7.41 2.75
C SER A 35 8.89 -6.10 2.08
N LYS A 36 7.89 -5.45 2.67
CA LYS A 36 7.30 -4.16 2.29
C LYS A 36 6.84 -3.43 3.54
N VAL A 37 6.48 -2.15 3.41
CA VAL A 37 5.73 -1.49 4.49
C VAL A 37 4.31 -2.02 4.49
N THR A 38 3.86 -2.58 5.60
CA THR A 38 2.51 -3.12 5.79
C THR A 38 1.80 -2.53 7.00
N THR A 39 0.49 -2.68 7.05
CA THR A 39 -0.32 -2.50 8.26
C THR A 39 -1.31 -3.64 8.42
N SER A 40 -1.73 -3.88 9.66
CA SER A 40 -2.71 -4.89 10.05
C SER A 40 -4.02 -4.18 10.30
N VAL A 41 -5.00 -4.36 9.42
CA VAL A 41 -6.28 -3.64 9.46
C VAL A 41 -7.45 -4.60 9.58
N PHE A 42 -8.40 -4.28 10.46
CA PHE A 42 -9.73 -4.91 10.47
C PHE A 42 -10.67 -4.00 9.68
N VAL A 43 -11.42 -4.57 8.75
CA VAL A 43 -12.30 -3.83 7.85
C VAL A 43 -13.76 -4.09 8.25
N GLY A 44 -14.39 -3.10 8.85
CA GLY A 44 -15.75 -3.17 9.37
C GLY A 44 -15.89 -3.87 10.73
N SER A 45 -17.01 -3.60 11.39
CA SER A 45 -17.42 -4.27 12.62
C SER A 45 -17.65 -5.77 12.37
N GLY A 46 -17.26 -6.62 13.32
CA GLY A 46 -17.38 -8.08 13.23
C GLY A 46 -16.07 -8.79 12.87
N ASN A 47 -15.22 -8.19 12.03
CA ASN A 47 -13.86 -8.71 11.80
C ASN A 47 -12.98 -8.67 13.06
N GLU A 48 -13.25 -7.75 13.99
CA GLU A 48 -12.67 -7.75 15.34
C GLU A 48 -13.14 -8.96 16.19
N GLU A 49 -14.39 -9.41 16.03
CA GLU A 49 -14.98 -10.49 16.83
C GLU A 49 -14.46 -11.88 16.42
N ILE A 50 -14.25 -12.09 15.11
CA ILE A 50 -13.57 -13.30 14.59
C ILE A 50 -12.04 -13.18 14.64
N GLY A 51 -11.49 -12.03 15.04
CA GLY A 51 -10.06 -11.79 15.18
C GLY A 51 -9.27 -11.79 13.86
N GLN A 52 -9.92 -11.63 12.70
CA GLN A 52 -9.23 -11.61 11.40
C GLN A 52 -8.90 -10.17 10.95
N SER A 53 -7.63 -9.80 11.12
CA SER A 53 -7.04 -8.66 10.41
C SER A 53 -6.52 -9.07 9.04
N ILE A 54 -6.62 -8.17 8.06
CA ILE A 54 -5.94 -8.31 6.77
C ILE A 54 -4.60 -7.56 6.88
N GLU A 55 -3.50 -8.20 6.49
CA GLU A 55 -2.25 -7.49 6.26
C GLU A 55 -2.29 -6.85 4.88
N VAL A 56 -2.25 -5.51 4.85
CA VAL A 56 -2.26 -4.73 3.61
C VAL A 56 -0.95 -3.99 3.44
N VAL A 57 -0.44 -3.95 2.21
CA VAL A 57 0.72 -3.13 1.85
C VAL A 57 0.33 -1.66 1.92
N VAL A 58 1.19 -0.83 2.48
CA VAL A 58 0.97 0.62 2.58
C VAL A 58 1.85 1.29 1.53
N ASP A 59 1.25 1.79 0.45
CA ASP A 59 1.93 1.87 -0.84
C ASP A 59 1.95 3.28 -1.45
N TYR A 60 3.14 3.91 -1.49
CA TYR A 60 3.35 5.17 -2.21
C TYR A 60 3.40 5.04 -3.75
N GLY A 61 3.57 3.82 -4.28
CA GLY A 61 3.62 3.51 -5.70
C GLY A 61 2.26 3.40 -6.39
N SER A 62 1.17 3.20 -5.64
CA SER A 62 -0.20 3.04 -6.19
C SER A 62 -1.25 3.94 -5.53
N ALA A 63 -2.39 4.12 -6.21
CA ALA A 63 -3.44 5.06 -5.82
C ALA A 63 -4.57 4.41 -4.99
N ASP A 64 -4.93 3.18 -5.31
CA ASP A 64 -6.22 2.62 -4.93
C ASP A 64 -6.11 1.73 -3.68
N PHE A 65 -7.16 1.73 -2.86
CA PHE A 65 -7.31 0.85 -1.70
C PHE A 65 -8.23 -0.33 -2.04
N TRP A 66 -7.65 -1.53 -2.03
CA TRP A 66 -8.37 -2.77 -2.25
C TRP A 66 -7.99 -3.87 -1.27
N VAL A 67 -8.94 -4.79 -1.04
CA VAL A 67 -8.78 -6.05 -0.31
C VAL A 67 -9.54 -7.15 -1.05
N PHE A 68 -9.27 -8.42 -0.77
CA PHE A 68 -10.05 -9.51 -1.35
C PHE A 68 -11.48 -9.59 -0.82
N ALA A 69 -12.42 -9.91 -1.71
CA ALA A 69 -13.79 -10.27 -1.40
C ALA A 69 -13.89 -11.71 -0.85
N PRO A 70 -14.99 -12.08 -0.19
CA PRO A 70 -15.34 -13.48 0.04
C PRO A 70 -15.41 -14.26 -1.27
N ASN A 71 -14.94 -15.50 -1.26
CA ASN A 71 -14.95 -16.40 -2.41
C ASN A 71 -14.17 -15.89 -3.64
N ALA A 72 -13.25 -14.94 -3.45
CA ALA A 72 -12.39 -14.50 -4.54
C ALA A 72 -11.49 -15.64 -5.05
N THR A 73 -11.21 -15.64 -6.36
CA THR A 73 -10.41 -16.68 -7.02
C THR A 73 -9.15 -16.11 -7.64
N VAL A 74 -7.98 -16.55 -7.15
CA VAL A 74 -6.67 -16.20 -7.70
C VAL A 74 -6.16 -17.34 -8.56
N ASN A 75 -5.95 -17.09 -9.85
CA ASN A 75 -5.54 -18.09 -10.85
C ASN A 75 -4.03 -17.98 -11.13
N TYR A 76 -3.37 -19.11 -11.35
CA TYR A 76 -1.93 -19.20 -11.61
C TYR A 76 -1.59 -20.52 -12.34
N GLY A 77 -0.32 -20.79 -12.60
CA GLY A 77 0.15 -21.88 -13.47
C GLY A 77 0.60 -21.41 -14.86
N SER A 78 0.32 -20.15 -15.21
CA SER A 78 0.76 -19.53 -16.47
C SER A 78 1.95 -18.60 -16.24
N GLN A 79 2.90 -18.60 -17.19
CA GLN A 79 3.96 -17.59 -17.27
C GLN A 79 3.45 -16.22 -17.79
N TYR A 80 2.23 -16.17 -18.33
CA TYR A 80 1.62 -14.98 -18.93
C TYR A 80 0.41 -14.50 -18.13
N LEU A 81 0.21 -13.18 -18.07
CA LEU A 81 -1.04 -12.57 -17.59
C LEU A 81 -2.13 -12.69 -18.66
N GLY A 82 -3.40 -12.67 -18.24
CA GLY A 82 -4.56 -12.80 -19.13
C GLY A 82 -4.93 -14.25 -19.50
N PHE A 83 -4.23 -15.24 -18.98
CA PHE A 83 -4.53 -16.66 -19.17
C PHE A 83 -4.78 -17.34 -17.82
N THR A 84 -5.91 -18.01 -17.69
CA THR A 84 -6.18 -18.92 -16.56
C THR A 84 -5.25 -20.12 -16.70
N GLY A 85 -4.28 -20.26 -15.78
CA GLY A 85 -3.42 -21.44 -15.73
C GLY A 85 -4.12 -22.64 -15.08
N ALA A 86 -3.39 -23.75 -14.94
CA ALA A 86 -3.93 -25.01 -14.40
C ALA A 86 -4.30 -24.94 -12.91
N CYS A 87 -3.88 -23.90 -12.19
CA CYS A 87 -4.03 -23.79 -10.75
C CYS A 87 -4.90 -22.59 -10.35
N ASN A 88 -5.66 -22.74 -9.28
CA ASN A 88 -6.34 -21.64 -8.61
C ASN A 88 -6.30 -21.82 -7.09
N THR A 89 -6.60 -20.75 -6.36
CA THR A 89 -6.73 -20.73 -4.91
C THR A 89 -7.68 -19.62 -4.48
N SER A 90 -8.15 -19.67 -3.24
CA SER A 90 -8.85 -18.56 -2.59
C SER A 90 -7.92 -17.88 -1.58
N PRO A 91 -8.03 -16.55 -1.40
CA PRO A 91 -7.28 -15.82 -0.37
C PRO A 91 -7.50 -16.37 1.03
N ALA A 92 -6.42 -16.54 1.79
CA ALA A 92 -6.47 -16.95 3.19
C ALA A 92 -7.04 -15.85 4.11
N TYR A 93 -6.86 -14.59 3.71
CA TYR A 93 -7.38 -13.40 4.37
C TYR A 93 -8.18 -12.58 3.36
N TYR A 94 -9.40 -12.21 3.73
CA TYR A 94 -10.34 -11.46 2.89
C TYR A 94 -11.33 -10.69 3.77
N TYR A 95 -12.08 -9.77 3.17
CA TYR A 95 -13.11 -9.00 3.86
C TYR A 95 -14.34 -9.86 4.16
N HIS A 96 -14.73 -9.98 5.44
CA HIS A 96 -16.01 -10.60 5.82
C HIS A 96 -17.15 -9.55 5.83
N PRO A 97 -18.24 -9.75 5.06
CA PRO A 97 -19.32 -8.78 4.90
C PRO A 97 -20.39 -8.90 5.98
N ASP A 98 -20.19 -8.24 7.11
CA ASP A 98 -21.22 -8.10 8.15
C ASP A 98 -22.16 -6.92 7.84
N ASN A 99 -23.33 -7.24 7.27
CA ASN A 99 -24.44 -6.31 6.99
C ASN A 99 -24.07 -5.02 6.21
N VAL A 100 -23.07 -5.08 5.34
CA VAL A 100 -22.66 -3.95 4.48
C VAL A 100 -23.51 -3.86 3.21
N THR A 101 -23.74 -2.63 2.73
CA THR A 101 -24.25 -2.39 1.36
C THR A 101 -23.09 -2.48 0.38
N LEU A 102 -23.19 -3.39 -0.59
CA LEU A 102 -22.25 -3.44 -1.73
C LEU A 102 -22.64 -2.40 -2.78
N SER A 103 -21.66 -1.66 -3.28
CA SER A 103 -21.79 -0.78 -4.45
C SER A 103 -21.29 -1.49 -5.70
N ASN A 104 -22.04 -1.43 -6.80
CA ASN A 104 -21.57 -1.92 -8.10
C ASN A 104 -20.38 -1.07 -8.57
N PHE A 105 -19.30 -1.73 -8.96
CA PHE A 105 -18.02 -1.07 -9.26
C PHE A 105 -17.18 -1.97 -10.17
N THR A 106 -16.23 -1.42 -10.93
CA THR A 106 -15.28 -2.23 -11.70
C THR A 106 -13.92 -1.58 -11.65
N GLY A 107 -12.91 -2.34 -11.23
CA GLY A 107 -11.53 -1.88 -11.14
C GLY A 107 -10.57 -3.02 -11.46
N SER A 108 -9.52 -2.72 -12.23
CA SER A 108 -8.46 -3.66 -12.61
C SER A 108 -7.12 -3.13 -12.12
N TYR A 109 -6.35 -3.98 -11.43
CA TYR A 109 -5.13 -3.60 -10.72
C TYR A 109 -3.95 -4.44 -11.18
N SER A 110 -3.05 -3.82 -11.96
CA SER A 110 -1.77 -4.43 -12.36
C SER A 110 -0.66 -4.00 -11.41
N TYR A 111 0.05 -4.95 -10.77
CA TYR A 111 1.12 -4.61 -9.81
C TYR A 111 2.28 -5.61 -9.78
N GLY A 112 3.31 -5.27 -8.99
CA GLY A 112 4.50 -6.11 -8.78
C GLY A 112 5.30 -6.31 -10.07
N GLY A 113 5.60 -5.23 -10.81
CA GLY A 113 6.31 -5.31 -12.08
C GLY A 113 5.54 -6.07 -13.18
N ASN A 114 4.22 -5.89 -13.24
CA ASN A 114 3.31 -6.63 -14.13
C ASN A 114 3.39 -8.16 -13.91
N SER A 115 3.48 -8.62 -12.65
CA SER A 115 3.37 -10.04 -12.32
C SER A 115 1.99 -10.45 -11.78
N LYS A 116 1.10 -9.50 -11.52
CA LYS A 116 -0.30 -9.73 -11.09
C LYS A 116 -1.26 -8.81 -11.85
N ILE A 117 -2.47 -9.31 -12.13
CA ILE A 117 -3.67 -8.50 -12.45
C ILE A 117 -4.79 -8.98 -11.54
N LEU A 118 -5.46 -8.07 -10.83
CA LEU A 118 -6.61 -8.35 -9.98
C LEU A 118 -7.84 -7.56 -10.46
N GLU A 119 -9.03 -8.14 -10.31
CA GLU A 119 -10.30 -7.60 -10.81
C GLU A 119 -11.34 -7.47 -9.68
N ALA A 120 -11.76 -6.24 -9.41
CA ALA A 120 -12.86 -5.91 -8.50
C ALA A 120 -14.18 -5.75 -9.25
N THR A 121 -15.27 -6.21 -8.62
CA THR A 121 -16.65 -6.09 -9.14
C THR A 121 -17.58 -5.32 -8.21
N HIS A 122 -17.10 -4.97 -7.02
CA HIS A 122 -17.86 -4.24 -6.01
C HIS A 122 -16.92 -3.32 -5.21
N SER A 123 -17.45 -2.24 -4.66
CA SER A 123 -16.82 -1.48 -3.58
C SER A 123 -17.72 -1.51 -2.33
N ILE A 124 -17.11 -1.27 -1.18
CA ILE A 124 -17.80 -1.07 0.10
C ILE A 124 -17.39 0.26 0.69
N ASN A 125 -18.24 0.79 1.56
CA ASN A 125 -17.89 1.90 2.42
C ASN A 125 -17.98 1.43 3.88
N ASN A 126 -16.86 1.39 4.60
CA ASN A 126 -16.79 0.75 5.92
C ASN A 126 -15.77 1.42 6.87
N THR A 127 -15.69 0.96 8.12
CA THR A 127 -14.79 1.50 9.14
C THR A 127 -13.50 0.69 9.21
N LEU A 128 -12.33 1.33 9.22
CA LEU A 128 -11.05 0.68 9.48
C LEU A 128 -10.71 0.73 10.97
N TYR A 129 -10.24 -0.39 11.51
CA TYR A 129 -9.75 -0.50 12.88
C TYR A 129 -8.31 -1.01 12.90
N PHE A 130 -7.54 -0.53 13.88
CA PHE A 130 -6.13 -0.85 14.06
C PHE A 130 -5.86 -1.03 15.56
N SER A 131 -4.87 -1.85 15.91
CA SER A 131 -4.58 -2.23 17.30
C SER A 131 -4.21 -1.07 18.25
N SER A 132 -3.76 0.07 17.71
CA SER A 132 -3.25 1.19 18.50
C SER A 132 -3.66 2.58 17.97
N SER A 133 -4.68 2.67 17.12
CA SER A 133 -5.15 3.93 16.53
C SER A 133 -6.67 4.07 16.61
N PRO A 134 -7.21 5.31 16.64
CA PRO A 134 -8.64 5.55 16.48
C PRO A 134 -9.17 4.95 15.17
N ALA A 135 -10.40 4.42 15.21
CA ALA A 135 -11.07 3.89 14.04
C ALA A 135 -11.33 4.97 12.98
N ILE A 136 -11.21 4.61 11.69
CA ILE A 136 -11.42 5.49 10.54
C ILE A 136 -12.73 5.07 9.87
N PRO A 137 -13.87 5.69 10.18
CA PRO A 137 -15.16 5.36 9.56
C PRO A 137 -15.24 5.89 8.13
N ASN A 138 -16.18 5.32 7.38
CA ASN A 138 -16.57 5.75 6.04
C ASN A 138 -15.43 5.74 5.00
N VAL A 139 -14.52 4.77 5.07
CA VAL A 139 -13.51 4.54 4.05
C VAL A 139 -14.10 3.69 2.94
N GLU A 140 -13.99 4.16 1.69
CA GLU A 140 -14.35 3.37 0.52
C GLU A 140 -13.19 2.43 0.12
N ILE A 141 -13.51 1.18 -0.20
CA ILE A 141 -12.56 0.09 -0.45
C ILE A 141 -13.07 -0.77 -1.61
N ALA A 142 -12.22 -1.09 -2.58
CA ALA A 142 -12.54 -2.03 -3.64
C ALA A 142 -12.41 -3.49 -3.16
N LEU A 143 -13.34 -4.34 -3.59
CA LEU A 143 -13.37 -5.76 -3.28
C LEU A 143 -12.93 -6.58 -4.49
N ILE A 144 -11.71 -7.12 -4.44
CA ILE A 144 -11.16 -8.00 -5.47
C ILE A 144 -11.95 -9.30 -5.49
N SER A 145 -12.52 -9.63 -6.65
CA SER A 145 -13.34 -10.83 -6.88
C SER A 145 -12.61 -11.92 -7.64
N SER A 146 -11.61 -11.57 -8.47
CA SER A 146 -10.73 -12.56 -9.10
C SER A 146 -9.38 -11.97 -9.46
N GLY A 147 -8.44 -12.80 -9.90
CA GLY A 147 -7.16 -12.35 -10.41
C GLY A 147 -6.34 -13.42 -11.09
N VAL A 148 -5.22 -13.00 -11.67
CA VAL A 148 -4.19 -13.84 -12.29
C VAL A 148 -2.80 -13.44 -11.78
N VAL A 149 -1.99 -14.43 -11.44
CA VAL A 149 -0.60 -14.27 -10.99
C VAL A 149 0.33 -15.03 -11.94
N ARG A 150 1.41 -14.37 -12.41
CA ARG A 150 2.47 -15.01 -13.18
C ARG A 150 3.27 -15.94 -12.27
N GLN A 151 2.98 -17.24 -12.38
CA GLN A 151 3.76 -18.31 -11.77
C GLN A 151 3.55 -19.54 -12.65
N TYR A 152 4.59 -19.98 -13.36
CA TYR A 152 4.51 -21.14 -14.23
C TYR A 152 4.43 -22.43 -13.41
N VAL A 153 3.58 -23.35 -13.85
CA VAL A 153 3.50 -24.73 -13.35
C VAL A 153 3.51 -25.64 -14.58
N ALA A 154 4.36 -26.66 -14.59
CA ALA A 154 4.46 -27.58 -15.71
C ALA A 154 3.28 -28.56 -15.74
N ASP A 155 2.92 -29.04 -16.93
CA ASP A 155 1.78 -29.93 -17.12
C ASP A 155 1.93 -31.22 -16.31
N GLY A 156 0.97 -31.47 -15.41
CA GLY A 156 0.95 -32.66 -14.54
C GLY A 156 1.66 -32.51 -13.19
N GLU A 157 2.38 -31.40 -12.96
CA GLU A 157 2.98 -31.10 -11.66
C GLU A 157 1.91 -30.59 -10.65
N PRO A 158 2.09 -30.83 -9.33
CA PRO A 158 1.18 -30.31 -8.32
C PRO A 158 1.28 -28.79 -8.22
N CYS A 159 0.16 -28.14 -7.95
CA CYS A 159 0.10 -26.69 -7.76
C CYS A 159 0.93 -26.27 -6.51
N PRO A 160 2.00 -25.48 -6.68
CA PRO A 160 2.84 -25.00 -5.58
C PRO A 160 2.18 -23.88 -4.77
N GLU A 161 2.77 -23.52 -3.63
CA GLU A 161 2.37 -22.34 -2.87
C GLU A 161 2.49 -21.04 -3.69
N LEU A 162 1.59 -20.09 -3.44
CA LEU A 162 1.45 -18.84 -4.20
C LEU A 162 1.58 -17.64 -3.26
N PHE A 163 2.52 -16.75 -3.55
CA PHE A 163 2.80 -15.56 -2.74
C PHE A 163 2.32 -14.27 -3.43
N TYR A 164 1.41 -13.55 -2.77
CA TYR A 164 0.79 -12.30 -3.23
C TYR A 164 0.28 -11.48 -2.05
N ASP A 165 0.00 -10.20 -2.28
CA ASP A 165 -0.47 -9.28 -1.24
C ASP A 165 -1.98 -9.45 -1.02
N TYR A 166 -2.43 -9.54 0.25
CA TYR A 166 -3.86 -9.69 0.59
C TYR A 166 -4.68 -8.39 0.47
N GLY A 167 -3.99 -7.25 0.37
CA GLY A 167 -4.55 -5.96 0.08
C GLY A 167 -3.44 -4.93 -0.17
N ILE A 168 -3.78 -3.84 -0.87
CA ILE A 168 -2.91 -2.67 -1.01
C ILE A 168 -3.72 -1.45 -0.60
N MET A 169 -3.18 -0.65 0.31
CA MET A 169 -3.63 0.66 0.72
C MET A 169 -2.80 1.70 -0.05
N GLY A 170 -3.26 2.08 -1.24
CA GLY A 170 -2.63 3.09 -2.08
C GLY A 170 -2.60 4.49 -1.43
N LEU A 171 -1.44 5.14 -1.53
CA LEU A 171 -1.14 6.47 -0.99
C LEU A 171 -0.63 7.45 -2.03
N CYS A 172 -0.48 7.09 -3.30
CA CYS A 172 -0.11 8.04 -4.34
C CYS A 172 -1.24 9.06 -4.61
N PRO A 173 -0.96 10.17 -5.32
CA PRO A 173 -2.00 11.12 -5.72
C PRO A 173 -3.01 10.44 -6.64
N SER A 174 -4.29 10.75 -6.47
CA SER A 174 -5.31 10.20 -7.36
C SER A 174 -5.32 10.90 -8.73
N THR A 175 -5.50 10.12 -9.79
CA THR A 175 -5.54 10.57 -11.18
C THR A 175 -6.93 10.37 -11.81
N PRO A 176 -7.26 11.07 -12.91
CA PRO A 176 -8.48 10.81 -13.69
C PRO A 176 -8.56 9.42 -14.36
N TYR A 177 -7.49 8.63 -14.28
CA TYR A 177 -7.37 7.29 -14.85
C TYR A 177 -7.28 6.20 -13.78
N ASP A 178 -7.39 6.56 -12.50
CA ASP A 178 -7.48 5.59 -11.41
C ASP A 178 -8.76 4.77 -11.57
N ASN A 179 -8.68 3.50 -11.20
CA ASN A 179 -9.78 2.57 -11.39
C ASN A 179 -10.41 2.19 -10.05
N GLY A 180 -10.21 2.96 -8.97
CA GLY A 180 -10.73 2.62 -7.67
C GLY A 180 -10.70 3.69 -6.57
N PRO A 181 -11.04 3.29 -5.33
CA PRO A 181 -11.13 4.21 -4.20
C PRO A 181 -9.74 4.62 -3.68
N ASN A 182 -9.41 5.91 -3.72
CA ASN A 182 -8.18 6.43 -3.12
C ASN A 182 -8.41 6.89 -1.68
N LEU A 183 -7.70 6.30 -0.71
CA LEU A 183 -7.87 6.56 0.73
C LEU A 183 -7.72 8.05 1.08
N LYS A 184 -6.69 8.73 0.56
CA LYS A 184 -6.43 10.12 0.92
C LYS A 184 -7.45 11.08 0.31
N THR A 185 -7.86 10.85 -0.93
CA THR A 185 -8.94 11.61 -1.59
C THR A 185 -10.26 11.41 -0.84
N ASN A 186 -10.59 10.17 -0.46
CA ASN A 186 -11.77 9.85 0.34
C ASN A 186 -11.78 10.60 1.69
N LEU A 187 -10.65 10.61 2.42
CA LEU A 187 -10.53 11.32 3.70
C LEU A 187 -10.53 12.85 3.56
N LEU A 188 -9.87 13.38 2.52
CA LEU A 188 -9.86 14.82 2.23
C LEU A 188 -11.26 15.34 1.87
N ASN A 189 -11.99 14.61 1.03
CA ASN A 189 -13.36 14.95 0.65
C ASN A 189 -14.34 14.91 1.83
N GLN A 190 -14.05 14.12 2.87
CA GLN A 190 -14.80 14.08 4.12
C GLN A 190 -14.36 15.16 5.14
N GLY A 191 -13.34 15.96 4.84
CA GLY A 191 -12.76 16.92 5.80
C GLY A 191 -12.05 16.25 6.99
N ARG A 192 -11.63 14.99 6.84
CA ARG A 192 -10.96 14.19 7.89
C ARG A 192 -9.44 14.39 7.93
N ILE A 193 -8.88 15.00 6.90
CA ILE A 193 -7.52 15.51 6.82
C ILE A 193 -7.56 16.85 6.10
N SER A 194 -6.68 17.79 6.46
CA SER A 194 -6.67 19.14 5.88
C SER A 194 -5.86 19.25 4.58
N ALA A 195 -5.03 18.25 4.26
CA ALA A 195 -4.22 18.18 3.04
C ALA A 195 -3.96 16.72 2.61
N SER A 196 -3.70 16.48 1.32
CA SER A 196 -3.34 15.16 0.77
C SER A 196 -1.87 14.75 1.04
N VAL A 197 -1.41 15.04 2.26
CA VAL A 197 -0.08 14.68 2.76
C VAL A 197 -0.15 13.28 3.38
N ALA A 198 0.86 12.46 3.13
CA ALA A 198 1.10 11.23 3.86
C ALA A 198 2.59 11.18 4.24
N SER A 199 2.90 10.85 5.49
CA SER A 199 4.28 10.65 5.95
C SER A 199 4.42 9.37 6.77
N MET A 200 5.55 8.69 6.61
CA MET A 200 5.90 7.48 7.36
C MET A 200 7.16 7.74 8.17
N TYR A 201 7.21 7.24 9.39
CA TYR A 201 8.44 7.17 10.19
C TYR A 201 8.46 5.87 10.99
N PHE A 202 9.66 5.33 11.20
CA PHE A 202 9.89 4.12 11.98
C PHE A 202 10.62 4.46 13.28
N SER A 203 10.27 3.74 14.35
CA SER A 203 11.01 3.78 15.60
C SER A 203 12.40 3.17 15.41
N PRO A 204 13.45 3.67 16.09
CA PRO A 204 14.73 2.98 16.12
C PRO A 204 14.56 1.54 16.61
N PRO A 205 15.24 0.55 16.01
CA PRO A 205 15.25 -0.81 16.53
C PRO A 205 15.96 -0.86 17.89
N PRO A 206 15.69 -1.88 18.72
CA PRO A 206 16.52 -2.19 19.89
C PRO A 206 18.01 -2.26 19.54
N ALA A 207 18.89 -1.86 20.47
CA ALA A 207 20.34 -1.84 20.22
C ALA A 207 20.96 -3.23 19.98
N ASP A 208 20.27 -4.28 20.42
CA ASP A 208 20.57 -5.71 20.29
C ASP A 208 19.67 -6.41 19.25
N ALA A 209 18.98 -5.65 18.40
CA ALA A 209 18.09 -6.17 17.37
C ALA A 209 18.80 -7.14 16.41
N SER A 210 18.20 -8.33 16.24
CA SER A 210 18.53 -9.27 15.16
C SER A 210 18.35 -8.60 13.79
N ILE A 211 19.10 -9.07 12.77
CA ILE A 211 18.80 -8.75 11.37
C ILE A 211 17.36 -9.11 10.97
N THR A 212 16.75 -10.07 11.67
CA THR A 212 15.37 -10.53 11.48
C THR A 212 14.33 -9.69 12.24
N THR A 213 14.69 -8.53 12.77
CA THR A 213 13.79 -7.70 13.58
C THR A 213 12.80 -6.95 12.69
N ASN A 214 11.52 -7.06 13.04
CA ASN A 214 10.47 -6.26 12.39
C ASN A 214 10.54 -4.81 12.89
N PHE A 215 10.71 -3.87 11.98
CA PHE A 215 10.65 -2.45 12.32
C PHE A 215 9.20 -2.02 12.46
N THR A 216 8.90 -1.21 13.47
CA THR A 216 7.55 -0.65 13.71
C THR A 216 7.59 0.87 13.58
N GLY A 217 6.47 1.45 13.19
CA GLY A 217 6.38 2.87 12.89
C GLY A 217 4.95 3.37 12.81
N THR A 218 4.79 4.60 12.33
CA THR A 218 3.50 5.25 12.15
C THR A 218 3.41 5.86 10.75
N LEU A 219 2.29 5.63 10.08
CA LEU A 219 1.81 6.44 8.97
C LEU A 219 0.94 7.57 9.52
N LEU A 220 1.22 8.80 9.12
CA LEU A 220 0.37 9.96 9.33
C LEU A 220 -0.24 10.42 8.00
N LEU A 221 -1.56 10.59 7.97
CA LEU A 221 -2.29 11.26 6.89
C LEU A 221 -2.69 12.66 7.33
N GLY A 222 -2.50 13.67 6.49
CA GLY A 222 -2.76 15.08 6.80
C GLY A 222 -1.61 15.83 7.47
N ALA A 223 -0.52 15.14 7.89
CA ALA A 223 0.60 15.77 8.59
C ALA A 223 2.00 15.29 8.16
N LEU A 224 2.97 16.13 8.48
CA LEU A 224 4.40 15.83 8.49
C LEU A 224 4.75 14.96 9.71
N PRO A 225 5.89 14.25 9.69
CA PRO A 225 6.31 13.43 10.81
C PRO A 225 6.64 14.28 12.05
N PRO A 226 6.55 13.73 13.28
CA PRO A 226 6.93 14.41 14.51
C PRO A 226 8.40 14.86 14.51
N ALA A 227 8.69 16.00 15.15
CA ALA A 227 10.01 16.63 15.12
C ALA A 227 11.11 15.81 15.84
N ASP A 228 10.73 14.84 16.68
CA ASP A 228 11.59 13.87 17.35
C ASP A 228 11.84 12.60 16.52
N SER A 229 11.12 12.39 15.41
CA SER A 229 11.32 11.25 14.51
C SER A 229 12.36 11.50 13.40
N TYR A 230 12.99 12.68 13.37
CA TYR A 230 14.04 13.04 12.42
C TYR A 230 15.04 14.05 13.03
N SER A 231 16.21 14.18 12.43
CA SER A 231 17.23 15.16 12.83
C SER A 231 17.35 16.30 11.81
N GLY A 232 17.57 17.52 12.30
CA GLY A 232 17.78 18.70 11.45
C GLY A 232 16.49 19.28 10.86
N LYS A 233 16.52 19.65 9.57
CA LYS A 233 15.39 20.27 8.86
C LYS A 233 14.92 19.35 7.74
N LEU A 234 13.61 19.23 7.56
CA LEU A 234 13.03 18.61 6.38
C LEU A 234 13.42 19.41 5.13
N ILE A 235 13.91 18.72 4.10
CA ILE A 235 14.30 19.31 2.81
C ILE A 235 13.22 18.96 1.79
N PRO A 236 12.55 19.95 1.17
CA PRO A 236 11.57 19.67 0.13
C PRO A 236 12.28 19.20 -1.15
N VAL A 237 11.90 18.02 -1.64
CA VAL A 237 12.33 17.50 -2.95
C VAL A 237 11.15 17.68 -3.93
N PRO A 238 11.35 18.35 -5.09
CA PRO A 238 10.29 18.50 -6.07
C PRO A 238 9.83 17.15 -6.63
N ILE A 239 8.51 16.96 -6.68
CA ILE A 239 7.89 15.84 -7.38
C ILE A 239 7.97 16.11 -8.89
N THR A 240 8.47 15.13 -9.64
CA THR A 240 8.61 15.19 -11.11
C THR A 240 7.52 14.40 -11.84
N THR A 241 6.57 13.78 -11.11
CA THR A 241 5.39 13.14 -11.72
C THR A 241 4.63 14.16 -12.58
N PRO A 242 4.36 13.89 -13.87
CA PRO A 242 3.61 14.80 -14.72
C PRO A 242 2.16 14.93 -14.24
N ALA A 243 1.49 16.03 -14.60
CA ALA A 243 0.08 16.23 -14.26
C ALA A 243 -0.80 15.10 -14.84
N GLY A 244 -1.59 14.46 -13.98
CA GLY A 244 -2.39 13.27 -14.34
C GLY A 244 -1.60 11.95 -14.37
N GLY A 245 -0.30 11.96 -14.04
CA GLY A 245 0.50 10.76 -13.79
C GLY A 245 0.29 10.24 -12.35
N SER A 246 0.45 8.93 -12.19
CA SER A 246 0.38 8.24 -10.90
C SER A 246 1.77 8.09 -10.26
N GLY A 247 1.84 7.82 -8.95
CA GLY A 247 3.09 7.64 -8.21
C GLY A 247 3.82 8.92 -7.80
N TYR A 248 4.78 8.79 -6.88
CA TYR A 248 5.65 9.87 -6.41
C TYR A 248 7.04 9.79 -7.02
N TYR A 249 7.22 10.37 -8.21
CA TYR A 249 8.53 10.46 -8.84
C TYR A 249 9.31 11.70 -8.37
N ILE A 250 10.61 11.54 -8.20
CA ILE A 250 11.59 12.63 -7.97
C ILE A 250 12.70 12.53 -9.03
N SER A 251 13.52 13.59 -9.21
CA SER A 251 14.74 13.49 -10.00
C SER A 251 15.69 12.42 -9.44
N GLN A 252 16.33 11.64 -10.31
CA GLN A 252 17.27 10.59 -9.91
C GLN A 252 18.42 11.19 -9.09
N PRO A 253 18.69 10.70 -7.86
CA PRO A 253 19.79 11.20 -7.05
C PRO A 253 21.14 10.76 -7.63
N ILE A 254 22.17 11.59 -7.42
CA ILE A 254 23.55 11.19 -7.73
C ILE A 254 23.98 10.13 -6.70
N ILE A 255 24.21 8.91 -7.17
CA ILE A 255 24.70 7.82 -6.34
C ILE A 255 26.21 7.98 -6.16
N THR A 256 26.66 7.95 -4.90
CA THR A 256 28.07 8.06 -4.55
C THR A 256 28.48 6.97 -3.56
N HIS A 257 29.73 6.51 -3.65
CA HIS A 257 30.36 5.69 -2.63
C HIS A 257 31.74 6.29 -2.29
N ALA A 258 32.09 6.37 -1.01
CA ALA A 258 33.33 7.01 -0.54
C ALA A 258 33.61 8.39 -1.20
N ASN A 259 32.58 9.24 -1.28
CA ASN A 259 32.58 10.56 -1.96
C ASN A 259 32.87 10.55 -3.49
N THR A 260 32.88 9.39 -4.13
CA THR A 260 33.06 9.24 -5.57
C THR A 260 31.71 8.93 -6.23
N SER A 261 31.36 9.69 -7.29
CA SER A 261 30.14 9.45 -8.07
C SER A 261 30.26 8.19 -8.92
N ILE A 262 29.22 7.35 -8.94
CA ILE A 262 29.16 6.12 -9.73
C ILE A 262 28.22 6.36 -10.93
N PRO A 263 28.74 6.45 -12.17
CA PRO A 263 27.92 6.69 -13.36
C PRO A 263 26.86 5.60 -13.56
N THR A 264 25.61 6.02 -13.83
CA THR A 264 24.47 5.12 -14.02
C THR A 264 24.44 4.56 -15.44
N ASP A 265 23.97 3.32 -15.63
CA ASP A 265 23.92 2.68 -16.95
C ASP A 265 22.73 3.18 -17.77
N TYR A 266 21.64 3.49 -17.09
CA TYR A 266 20.41 3.94 -17.71
C TYR A 266 20.34 5.48 -17.73
N PRO A 267 19.80 6.09 -18.80
CA PRO A 267 19.57 7.52 -18.88
C PRO A 267 18.34 7.98 -18.07
N THR A 268 17.86 7.15 -17.14
CA THR A 268 16.64 7.41 -16.36
C THR A 268 16.82 8.68 -15.53
N GLU A 269 15.97 9.67 -15.75
CA GLU A 269 16.08 10.98 -15.09
C GLU A 269 15.33 11.03 -13.75
N THR A 270 14.54 10.01 -13.41
CA THR A 270 13.65 10.00 -12.24
C THR A 270 13.65 8.67 -11.47
N CYS A 271 13.31 8.73 -10.19
CA CYS A 271 13.09 7.57 -9.33
C CYS A 271 11.70 7.64 -8.70
N LEU A 272 11.00 6.51 -8.64
CA LEU A 272 9.75 6.37 -7.88
C LEU A 272 10.07 6.20 -6.39
N VAL A 273 9.40 6.95 -5.53
CA VAL A 273 9.35 6.72 -4.08
C VAL A 273 8.24 5.71 -3.80
N ASP A 274 8.63 4.48 -3.48
CA ASP A 274 7.74 3.31 -3.41
C ASP A 274 7.97 2.52 -2.11
N SER A 275 6.93 2.42 -1.28
CA SER A 275 6.91 1.61 -0.05
C SER A 275 6.25 0.23 -0.22
N GLY A 276 5.62 -0.02 -1.37
CA GLY A 276 5.11 -1.31 -1.81
C GLY A 276 6.09 -2.12 -2.67
N SER A 277 7.22 -1.53 -3.06
CA SER A 277 8.35 -2.25 -3.68
C SER A 277 9.03 -3.20 -2.69
N LEU A 278 9.55 -4.32 -3.22
CA LEU A 278 10.30 -5.34 -2.49
C LEU A 278 11.75 -4.97 -2.20
N ALA A 279 12.28 -3.99 -2.95
CA ALA A 279 13.70 -3.67 -2.94
C ALA A 279 13.94 -2.23 -3.42
N LEU A 280 15.11 -1.71 -3.07
CA LEU A 280 15.68 -0.53 -3.70
C LEU A 280 16.24 -0.92 -5.08
N THR A 281 15.49 -0.64 -6.13
CA THR A 281 15.96 -0.79 -7.51
C THR A 281 16.95 0.33 -7.85
N LEU A 282 18.17 -0.02 -8.23
CA LEU A 282 19.22 0.93 -8.61
C LEU A 282 19.31 1.07 -10.15
N PRO A 283 19.76 2.23 -10.68
CA PRO A 283 19.87 2.50 -12.11
C PRO A 283 21.14 1.88 -12.74
N TYR A 284 21.42 0.62 -12.39
CA TYR A 284 22.56 -0.16 -12.87
C TYR A 284 22.07 -1.48 -13.48
N ALA A 285 22.74 -1.94 -14.53
CA ALA A 285 22.60 -3.29 -15.03
C ALA A 285 23.14 -4.29 -13.99
N TYR A 286 22.59 -5.51 -14.00
CA TYR A 286 22.97 -6.59 -13.08
C TYR A 286 24.47 -6.94 -13.09
N ASN A 287 25.20 -6.55 -14.14
CA ASN A 287 26.63 -6.78 -14.34
C ASN A 287 27.48 -5.48 -14.37
N ASN A 288 27.03 -4.38 -13.74
CA ASN A 288 27.78 -3.12 -13.74
C ASN A 288 29.11 -3.22 -12.96
N THR A 289 30.21 -3.40 -13.68
CA THR A 289 31.57 -3.48 -13.14
C THR A 289 31.97 -2.26 -12.31
N ALA A 290 31.55 -1.04 -12.69
CA ALA A 290 31.93 0.19 -11.98
C ALA A 290 31.25 0.29 -10.61
N PHE A 291 29.97 -0.08 -10.52
CA PHE A 291 29.22 -0.15 -9.26
C PHE A 291 29.81 -1.20 -8.31
N PHE A 292 30.00 -2.44 -8.77
CA PHE A 292 30.58 -3.50 -7.95
C PHE A 292 32.04 -3.19 -7.54
N THR A 293 32.88 -2.69 -8.45
CA THR A 293 34.26 -2.28 -8.11
C THR A 293 34.29 -1.15 -7.09
N SER A 294 33.36 -0.19 -7.18
CA SER A 294 33.32 0.95 -6.27
C SER A 294 32.80 0.59 -4.88
N THR A 295 31.81 -0.31 -4.80
CA THR A 295 31.08 -0.64 -3.55
C THR A 295 31.60 -1.89 -2.83
N GLY A 296 32.23 -2.82 -3.55
CA GLY A 296 32.60 -4.14 -3.03
C GLY A 296 31.46 -5.16 -2.96
N PHE A 297 30.25 -4.81 -3.42
CA PHE A 297 29.16 -5.78 -3.60
C PHE A 297 29.47 -6.80 -4.70
N GLN A 298 28.74 -7.90 -4.71
CA GLN A 298 28.81 -8.95 -5.73
C GLN A 298 27.45 -9.14 -6.42
N ASP A 299 27.46 -9.73 -7.62
CA ASP A 299 26.29 -10.30 -8.27
C ASP A 299 26.18 -11.80 -7.90
N TYR A 300 25.04 -12.20 -7.35
CA TYR A 300 24.68 -13.60 -7.15
C TYR A 300 23.29 -13.83 -7.77
N GLU A 301 23.21 -14.66 -8.82
CA GLU A 301 21.96 -15.00 -9.51
C GLU A 301 21.13 -13.78 -9.98
N ASN A 302 21.78 -12.68 -10.38
CA ASN A 302 21.20 -11.37 -10.74
C ASN A 302 20.72 -10.53 -9.53
N PHE A 303 21.16 -10.86 -8.31
CA PHE A 303 20.93 -10.08 -7.09
C PHE A 303 22.23 -9.43 -6.60
N ILE A 304 22.15 -8.15 -6.21
CA ILE A 304 23.25 -7.43 -5.56
C ILE A 304 23.34 -7.92 -4.10
N VAL A 305 24.46 -8.54 -3.74
CA VAL A 305 24.70 -9.10 -2.40
C VAL A 305 25.95 -8.53 -1.73
N TYR A 306 26.00 -8.61 -0.40
CA TYR A 306 27.21 -8.40 0.37
C TYR A 306 28.18 -9.60 0.17
N PRO A 307 29.50 -9.38 0.05
CA PRO A 307 30.51 -10.43 -0.12
C PRO A 307 30.67 -11.39 1.07
#